data_AF-A0AA89C8M6-F1
#
_entry.id   AF-A0AA89C8M6-F1
#
_cell.length_a   1.000
_cell.length_b   1.000
_cell.length_c   1.000
_cell.angle_alpha   90.00
_cell.angle_beta   90.00
_cell.angle_gamma   90.00
#
_symmetry.space_group_name_H-M   'P 1'
#
loop_
_entity.id
_entity.type
_entity.pdbx_description
1 polymer ?
#
loop_
_entity_poly.entity_id
_entity_poly.type
_entity_poly.pdbx_seq_one_letter_code
_entity_poly.pdbx_strand_id
1 'polypeptide(L)'
;MTGPVQTSLEKTGPRPPVLSECNRLHDVEVTVAYSSTDFNMLCGTFVGPGTANQLVVVECQQNTRGRYVRLQIVKGNNNYLTLCDVKVIGF
;
A
#
# COMPACT_ATOMS: atom_id res chain seq x y z
N MET A 1 -20.40 -16.77 2.02
CA MET A 1 -18.98 -17.16 1.92
C MET A 1 -18.24 -15.94 1.39
N THR A 2 -17.78 -15.06 2.26
CA THR A 2 -17.31 -13.71 1.90
C THR A 2 -15.97 -13.52 2.61
N GLY A 3 -14.88 -13.55 1.85
CA GLY A 3 -13.54 -13.30 2.38
C GLY A 3 -13.19 -11.81 2.38
N PRO A 4 -12.11 -11.41 3.06
CA PRO A 4 -11.62 -10.03 3.06
C PRO A 4 -10.79 -9.71 1.82
N VAL A 5 -10.99 -8.51 1.28
CA VAL A 5 -10.22 -7.97 0.16
C VAL A 5 -8.77 -7.76 0.61
N GLN A 6 -7.84 -8.55 0.06
CA GLN A 6 -6.42 -8.52 0.43
C GLN A 6 -5.58 -7.84 -0.65
N THR A 7 -4.73 -6.91 -0.26
CA THR A 7 -3.76 -6.30 -1.19
C THR A 7 -2.34 -6.73 -0.86
N SER A 8 -1.57 -7.21 -1.83
CA SER A 8 -0.22 -7.78 -1.64
C SER A 8 0.81 -6.96 -2.40
N LEU A 9 1.79 -6.41 -1.67
CA LEU A 9 2.91 -5.66 -2.21
C LEU A 9 4.20 -6.47 -2.06
N GLU A 10 4.86 -6.84 -3.15
CA GLU A 10 6.18 -7.50 -3.08
C GLU A 10 7.28 -6.50 -3.49
N LYS A 11 8.51 -6.69 -3.00
CA LYS A 11 9.72 -5.94 -3.42
C LYS A 11 10.82 -6.94 -3.79
N THR A 12 11.44 -6.85 -4.96
CA THR A 12 12.52 -7.77 -5.37
C THR A 12 13.74 -6.98 -5.85
N GLY A 13 14.93 -7.24 -5.30
CA GLY A 13 16.19 -6.72 -5.85
C GLY A 13 17.45 -7.13 -5.06
N PRO A 14 18.58 -7.44 -5.73
CA PRO A 14 19.86 -7.73 -5.07
C PRO A 14 20.58 -6.44 -4.63
N ARG A 15 21.44 -6.59 -3.61
CA ARG A 15 22.03 -5.52 -2.77
C ARG A 15 23.31 -4.89 -3.35
N PRO A 16 23.43 -3.54 -3.43
CA PRO A 16 24.67 -2.79 -3.23
C PRO A 16 24.69 -2.09 -1.85
N PRO A 17 25.85 -1.60 -1.36
CA PRO A 17 25.99 -0.94 -0.06
C PRO A 17 25.48 0.50 -0.13
N VAL A 18 24.16 0.66 -0.23
CA VAL A 18 23.48 1.94 0.01
C VAL A 18 22.63 1.77 1.27
N LEU A 19 22.77 2.71 2.21
CA LEU A 19 21.98 2.81 3.43
C LEU A 19 20.51 2.46 3.12
N SER A 20 20.00 1.43 3.78
CA SER A 20 18.83 0.63 3.35
C SER A 20 17.65 1.46 2.81
N GLU A 21 17.50 1.49 1.49
CA GLU A 21 16.38 2.10 0.77
C GLU A 21 15.04 1.36 0.94
N CYS A 22 14.93 0.48 1.95
CA CYS A 22 13.68 -0.18 2.30
C CYS A 22 12.74 0.73 3.08
N ASN A 23 13.31 1.76 3.74
CA ASN A 23 12.56 2.78 4.46
C ASN A 23 11.70 3.68 3.55
N ARG A 24 11.81 3.56 2.22
CA ARG A 24 10.99 4.28 1.24
C ARG A 24 9.51 3.93 1.33
N LEU A 25 9.18 2.71 1.78
CA LEU A 25 7.81 2.32 2.06
C LEU A 25 7.52 2.58 3.55
N HIS A 26 6.84 3.68 3.85
CA HIS A 26 6.46 4.06 5.22
C HIS A 26 5.20 4.94 5.18
N ASP A 27 4.48 5.01 6.29
CA ASP A 27 3.30 5.86 6.49
C ASP A 27 2.36 5.91 5.26
N VAL A 28 2.07 4.75 4.68
CA VAL A 28 1.20 4.63 3.50
C VAL A 28 -0.25 4.54 3.95
N GLU A 29 -1.10 5.37 3.37
CA GLU A 29 -2.55 5.21 3.42
C GLU A 29 -3.06 4.58 2.14
N VAL A 30 -3.89 3.56 2.29
CA VAL A 30 -4.63 2.92 1.20
C VAL A 30 -6.05 3.46 1.25
N THR A 31 -6.43 4.23 0.23
CA THR A 31 -7.79 4.75 0.09
C THR A 31 -8.46 4.17 -1.15
N VAL A 32 -9.77 3.97 -1.05
CA VAL A 32 -10.61 3.45 -2.12
C VAL A 32 -11.63 4.52 -2.50
N ALA A 33 -11.95 4.62 -3.79
CA ALA A 33 -12.84 5.64 -4.31
C ALA A 33 -13.65 5.16 -5.51
N TYR A 34 -14.84 5.72 -5.71
CA TYR A 34 -15.61 5.53 -6.95
C TYR A 34 -15.17 6.49 -8.06
N SER A 35 -14.61 7.65 -7.70
CA SER A 35 -14.10 8.68 -8.61
C SER A 35 -12.59 8.84 -8.46
N SER A 36 -11.92 9.28 -9.51
CA SER A 36 -10.48 9.59 -9.47
C SER A 36 -10.14 10.88 -8.72
N THR A 37 -11.14 11.63 -8.25
CA THR A 37 -10.97 12.94 -7.58
C THR A 37 -11.36 12.94 -6.11
N ASP A 38 -12.16 11.98 -5.67
CA ASP A 38 -12.71 11.95 -4.30
C ASP A 38 -12.34 10.64 -3.60
N PHE A 39 -11.23 10.68 -2.88
CA PHE A 39 -10.70 9.57 -2.09
C PHE A 39 -11.07 9.73 -0.62
N ASN A 40 -12.34 9.49 -0.30
CA ASN A 40 -12.91 9.68 1.02
C ASN A 40 -13.00 8.40 1.87
N MET A 41 -12.84 7.21 1.28
CA MET A 41 -12.91 5.94 1.98
C MET A 41 -11.51 5.39 2.26
N LEU A 42 -11.09 5.47 3.53
CA LEU A 42 -9.85 4.84 3.99
C LEU A 42 -10.06 3.32 4.11
N CYS A 43 -9.26 2.55 3.39
CA CYS A 43 -9.22 1.09 3.52
C CYS A 43 -8.34 0.70 4.71
N GLY A 44 -7.12 1.25 4.78
CA GLY A 44 -6.20 0.97 5.87
C GLY A 44 -4.89 1.74 5.75
N THR A 45 -4.02 1.57 6.74
CA THR A 45 -2.74 2.28 6.80
C THR A 45 -1.59 1.32 7.12
N PHE A 46 -0.41 1.64 6.62
CA PHE A 46 0.84 0.95 6.90
C PHE A 46 1.86 1.96 7.42
N VAL A 47 2.21 1.88 8.70
CA VAL A 47 3.15 2.82 9.34
C VAL A 47 4.58 2.58 8.86
N GLY A 48 4.96 1.32 8.61
CA GLY A 48 6.33 0.97 8.23
C GLY A 48 7.35 1.13 9.36
N PRO A 49 8.66 1.17 9.02
CA PRO A 49 9.21 1.07 7.67
C PRO A 49 9.05 -0.34 7.08
N GLY A 50 8.88 -0.42 5.76
CA GLY A 50 8.96 -1.68 5.02
C GLY A 50 10.38 -2.21 4.98
N THR A 51 10.52 -3.54 4.94
CA THR A 51 11.80 -4.23 4.76
C THR A 51 11.95 -4.77 3.32
N ALA A 52 13.17 -5.13 2.93
CA ALA A 52 13.41 -5.72 1.61
C ALA A 52 12.60 -7.01 1.48
N ASN A 53 11.92 -7.18 0.35
CA ASN A 53 11.10 -8.37 0.08
C ASN A 53 9.99 -8.63 1.12
N GLN A 54 9.53 -7.59 1.81
CA GLN A 54 8.39 -7.70 2.70
C GLN A 54 7.09 -7.70 1.91
N LEU A 55 6.24 -8.67 2.21
CA LEU A 55 4.83 -8.64 1.87
C LEU A 55 4.06 -7.86 2.94
N VAL A 56 3.48 -6.71 2.57
CA VAL A 56 2.55 -5.96 3.40
C VAL A 56 1.12 -6.25 2.95
N VAL A 57 0.30 -6.79 3.85
CA VAL A 57 -1.14 -7.00 3.62
C VAL A 57 -1.91 -5.91 4.36
N VAL A 58 -2.68 -5.12 3.61
CA VAL A 58 -3.62 -4.13 4.16
C VAL A 58 -5.03 -4.66 3.94
N GLU A 59 -5.74 -4.87 5.04
CA GLU A 59 -7.14 -5.32 5.00
C GLU A 59 -8.07 -4.11 5.04
N CYS A 60 -9.01 -4.06 4.10
CA CYS A 60 -10.06 -3.05 4.09
C CYS A 60 -11.22 -3.47 5.00
N GLN A 61 -12.00 -2.49 5.46
CA GLN A 61 -13.24 -2.78 6.18
C GLN A 61 -14.25 -3.55 5.30
N GLN A 62 -15.15 -4.28 5.95
CA GLN A 62 -16.23 -4.98 5.25
C GLN A 62 -17.09 -3.97 4.48
N ASN A 63 -17.47 -4.33 3.24
CA ASN A 63 -18.22 -3.49 2.30
C ASN A 63 -17.46 -2.30 1.69
N THR A 64 -16.13 -2.26 1.76
CA THR A 64 -15.34 -1.33 0.93
C THR A 64 -15.58 -1.64 -0.55
N ARG A 65 -16.08 -0.65 -1.29
CA ARG A 65 -16.38 -0.75 -2.72
C ARG A 65 -15.89 0.51 -3.42
N GLY A 66 -15.29 0.34 -4.58
CA GLY A 66 -14.81 1.44 -5.39
C GLY A 66 -14.20 0.97 -6.69
N ARG A 67 -13.80 1.94 -7.52
CA ARG A 67 -13.17 1.74 -8.83
C ARG A 67 -11.67 2.06 -8.79
N TYR A 68 -11.25 2.95 -7.90
CA TYR A 68 -9.87 3.43 -7.78
C TYR A 68 -9.32 3.08 -6.41
N VAL A 69 -8.07 2.63 -6.38
CA VAL A 69 -7.28 2.45 -5.16
C VAL A 69 -6.10 3.39 -5.23
N ARG A 70 -5.89 4.20 -4.19
CA ARG A 70 -4.76 5.11 -4.07
C ARG A 70 -3.90 4.67 -2.90
N LEU A 71 -2.61 4.55 -3.16
CA LEU A 71 -1.58 4.36 -2.15
C LEU A 71 -0.82 5.68 -2.04
N GLN A 72 -0.77 6.27 -0.85
CA GLN A 72 -0.16 7.57 -0.64
C GLN A 72 0.67 7.59 0.65
N ILE A 73 1.91 8.05 0.58
CA ILE A 73 2.72 8.34 1.77
C ILE A 73 2.25 9.69 2.34
N VAL A 74 1.78 9.69 3.59
CA VAL A 74 1.16 10.89 4.21
C VAL A 74 2.06 11.61 5.21
N LYS A 75 3.23 11.07 5.54
CA LYS A 75 4.22 11.70 6.44
C LYS A 75 5.60 11.73 5.82
N GLY A 76 6.44 12.66 6.27
CA GLY A 76 7.82 12.81 5.82
C GLY A 76 8.00 13.84 4.70
N ASN A 77 9.26 14.19 4.46
CA ASN A 77 9.70 15.10 3.39
C ASN A 77 10.52 14.28 2.38
N ASN A 78 10.33 14.49 1.08
CA ASN A 78 10.92 13.69 -0.02
C ASN A 78 10.48 12.21 -0.03
N ASN A 79 9.16 11.99 -0.04
CA ASN A 79 8.58 10.65 -0.03
C ASN A 79 8.66 10.01 -1.42
N TYR A 80 9.28 8.83 -1.52
CA TYR A 80 9.38 8.05 -2.75
C TYR A 80 8.65 6.72 -2.58
N LEU A 81 7.45 6.60 -3.15
CA LEU A 81 6.72 5.34 -3.12
C LEU A 81 7.30 4.38 -4.16
N THR A 82 7.93 3.29 -3.72
CA THR A 82 8.50 2.25 -4.59
C THR A 82 7.90 0.90 -4.21
N LEU A 83 7.17 0.30 -5.15
CA LEU A 83 6.47 -0.98 -5.01
C LEU A 83 6.94 -1.88 -6.17
N CYS A 84 7.22 -3.16 -5.95
CA CYS A 84 7.49 -4.05 -7.09
C CYS A 84 6.23 -4.73 -7.61
N ASP A 85 5.27 -5.02 -6.74
CA ASP A 85 3.95 -5.49 -7.17
C ASP A 85 2.84 -4.85 -6.31
N VAL A 86 1.62 -4.83 -6.87
CA VAL A 86 0.38 -4.45 -6.19
C VAL A 86 -0.72 -5.39 -6.67
N LYS A 87 -1.10 -6.33 -5.81
CA LYS A 87 -2.26 -7.19 -6.06
C LYS A 87 -3.45 -6.66 -5.29
N VAL A 88 -4.63 -6.51 -5.90
CA VAL A 88 -5.89 -6.15 -5.20
C VAL A 88 -6.84 -7.35 -5.31
N ILE A 89 -7.28 -7.92 -4.18
CA ILE A 89 -8.16 -9.10 -4.16
C ILE A 89 -9.56 -8.65 -3.77
N GLY A 90 -10.57 -8.83 -4.62
CA GLY A 90 -11.98 -8.50 -4.35
C GLY A 90 -12.85 -9.75 -4.11
N PHE A 91 -14.08 -9.56 -3.62
CA PHE A 91 -15.15 -10.59 -3.57
C PHE A 91 -16.45 -10.06 -4.18
#